data_AF-A0A1H9SP31-F1
#
_entry.id   AF-A0A1H9SP31-F1
#
_cell.length_a   1.000
_cell.length_b   1.000
_cell.length_c   1.000
_cell.angle_alpha   90.00
_cell.angle_beta   90.00
_cell.angle_gamma   90.00
#
_symmetry.space_group_name_H-M   'P 1'
#
loop_
_entity.id
_entity.type
_entity.pdbx_description
1 polymer ?
#
loop_
_entity_poly.entity_id
_entity_poly.type
_entity_poly.pdbx_seq_one_letter_code
_entity_poly.pdbx_strand_id
1 'polypeptide(L)'
;MSNLKGAILATALFAAVVFPFLLMMSIDAFQQHAFLKMTEEVTELVKEEGGVSEHVTQVTKGLKTKDLTVTFSKPGLVKFGEEIVIGYNYEYQNVRGKKTLDGQDKIVIMKRSTGKNGSNSNETNPPTEIAKSYSAKTPESLQPDKEYTFTVPGLKTLMGVAADMGKVEVVRVDGEKVTVKVSGGKVVKTVQTGGTNTLADEKYVTGEDTADYEKNGYTGTLERYLYSGKLLPADSKPITSTKTSILSGTFPGSIAYASDGYSGILLKSGDPIKTIFSGEYTPSDTKWIEAATAEDYNQNGYIGKLEKYVVSGIYIPSESRYVEEQDQAYYNQNGYTGMLEQYTAGWKEVAVQYFADYLVPSTLSCPGIYPGGSYSLSHYTEDVMGAKTCYYGYTITENIIITKYRGTVTKPGIDTRVYAYRGTVKKPATDTRIYEYIQNYTGTVTRLEMDTRIYKYRGKVIRPASDSRTYEDYYQYELNFQYM
;
A
#
# COMPACT_ATOMS: atom_id res chain seq x y z
N MET A 1 -26.29 5.79 32.44
CA MET A 1 -27.45 6.00 33.35
C MET A 1 -28.42 7.11 32.93
N SER A 2 -28.05 8.05 32.05
CA SER A 2 -28.95 9.13 31.57
C SER A 2 -30.15 8.61 30.74
N ASN A 3 -29.90 7.70 29.80
CA ASN A 3 -30.93 7.21 28.88
C ASN A 3 -32.04 6.37 29.55
N LEU A 4 -31.73 5.66 30.65
CA LEU A 4 -32.71 4.84 31.37
C LEU A 4 -33.72 5.70 32.15
N LYS A 5 -33.27 6.84 32.71
CA LYS A 5 -34.17 7.78 33.40
C LYS A 5 -35.09 8.51 32.42
N GLY A 6 -34.59 8.85 31.23
CA GLY A 6 -35.41 9.42 30.15
C GLY A 6 -36.47 8.44 29.63
N ALA A 7 -36.11 7.17 29.46
CA ALA A 7 -37.04 6.13 29.02
C ALA A 7 -38.18 5.91 30.02
N ILE A 8 -37.86 5.80 31.32
CA ILE A 8 -38.88 5.62 32.38
C ILE A 8 -39.83 6.83 32.45
N LEU A 9 -39.30 8.05 32.34
CA LEU A 9 -40.12 9.26 32.33
C LEU A 9 -41.04 9.32 31.10
N ALA A 10 -40.52 8.95 29.92
CA ALA A 10 -41.30 8.89 28.69
C ALA A 10 -42.40 7.83 28.76
N THR A 11 -42.12 6.63 29.30
CA THR A 11 -43.12 5.58 29.49
C THR A 11 -44.19 6.00 30.52
N ALA A 12 -43.79 6.66 31.62
CA ALA A 12 -44.74 7.18 32.61
C ALA A 12 -45.65 8.27 32.01
N LEU A 13 -45.10 9.17 31.21
CA LEU A 13 -45.86 10.24 30.55
C LEU A 13 -46.79 9.67 29.45
N PHE A 14 -46.34 8.66 28.72
CA PHE A 14 -47.17 7.95 27.76
C PHE A 14 -48.34 7.23 28.44
N ALA A 15 -48.08 6.51 29.53
CA ALA A 15 -49.10 5.77 30.27
C ALA A 15 -50.10 6.69 31.01
N ALA A 16 -49.65 7.82 31.55
CA ALA A 16 -50.49 8.73 32.33
C ALA A 16 -51.27 9.73 31.47
N VAL A 17 -50.74 10.14 30.32
CA VAL A 17 -51.31 11.24 29.53
C VAL A 17 -51.74 10.78 28.14
N VAL A 18 -50.81 10.19 27.37
CA VAL A 18 -51.04 9.89 25.95
C VAL A 18 -52.02 8.72 25.78
N PHE A 19 -51.82 7.63 26.52
CA PHE A 19 -52.63 6.42 26.40
C PHE A 19 -54.09 6.63 26.84
N PRO A 20 -54.40 7.30 27.97
CA PRO A 20 -55.78 7.62 28.34
C PRO A 20 -56.47 8.56 27.34
N PHE A 21 -55.71 9.49 26.73
CA PHE A 21 -56.24 10.40 25.71
C PHE A 21 -56.59 9.66 24.40
N LEU A 22 -55.72 8.74 23.95
CA LEU A 22 -56.00 7.91 22.78
C LEU A 22 -57.18 6.97 23.01
N LEU A 23 -57.27 6.35 24.20
CA LEU A 23 -58.44 5.55 24.58
C LEU A 23 -59.72 6.38 24.61
N MET A 24 -59.66 7.60 25.15
CA MET A 24 -60.82 8.51 25.19
C MET A 24 -61.34 8.83 23.78
N MET A 25 -60.46 9.18 22.84
CA MET A 25 -60.88 9.45 21.45
C MET A 25 -61.38 8.20 20.74
N SER A 26 -60.76 7.05 20.99
CA SER A 26 -61.17 5.78 20.37
C SER A 26 -62.56 5.33 20.84
N ILE A 27 -62.84 5.45 22.14
CA ILE A 27 -64.15 5.14 22.73
C ILE A 27 -65.20 6.13 22.21
N ASP A 28 -64.91 7.44 22.20
CA ASP A 28 -65.84 8.45 21.67
C ASP A 28 -66.21 8.16 20.21
N ALA A 29 -65.24 7.84 19.35
CA ALA A 29 -65.48 7.54 17.93
C ALA A 29 -66.31 6.26 17.73
N PHE A 30 -66.00 5.19 18.48
CA PHE A 30 -66.75 3.94 18.39
C PHE A 30 -68.20 4.10 18.84
N GLN A 31 -68.43 4.86 19.92
CA GLN A 31 -69.77 5.11 20.46
C GLN A 31 -70.59 6.05 19.56
N GLN A 32 -69.97 7.05 18.93
CA GLN A 32 -70.62 7.88 17.91
C GLN A 32 -71.04 7.06 16.68
N HIS A 33 -70.20 6.15 16.21
CA HIS A 33 -70.54 5.29 15.09
C HIS A 33 -71.66 4.29 15.44
N ALA A 34 -71.63 3.72 16.65
CA ALA A 34 -72.70 2.86 17.14
C ALA A 34 -74.02 3.62 17.25
N PHE A 35 -73.98 4.86 17.77
CA PHE A 35 -75.14 5.75 17.85
C PHE A 35 -75.75 5.99 16.46
N LEU A 36 -74.96 6.45 15.49
CA LEU A 36 -75.45 6.73 14.12
C LEU A 36 -76.10 5.52 13.46
N LYS A 37 -75.49 4.33 13.62
CA LYS A 37 -76.05 3.09 13.08
C LYS A 37 -77.39 2.72 13.72
N MET A 38 -77.48 2.82 15.04
CA MET A 38 -78.73 2.51 15.76
C MET A 38 -79.85 3.53 15.44
N THR A 39 -79.50 4.81 15.28
CA THR A 39 -80.48 5.84 14.89
C THR A 39 -80.94 5.67 13.45
N GLU A 40 -80.03 5.32 12.53
CA GLU A 40 -80.37 5.04 11.13
C GLU A 40 -81.31 3.84 11.01
N GLU A 41 -81.03 2.73 11.70
CA GLU A 41 -81.88 1.53 11.69
C GLU A 41 -83.32 1.84 12.19
N VAL A 42 -83.46 2.64 13.25
CA VAL A 42 -84.78 3.08 13.74
C VAL A 42 -85.46 4.01 12.73
N THR A 43 -84.72 4.96 12.15
CA THR A 43 -85.24 5.91 11.15
C THR A 43 -85.70 5.19 9.88
N GLU A 44 -84.98 4.18 9.40
CA GLU A 44 -85.36 3.34 8.26
C GLU A 44 -86.57 2.46 8.57
N LEU A 45 -86.60 1.82 9.74
CA LEU A 45 -87.73 0.98 10.14
C LEU A 45 -89.04 1.77 10.21
N VAL A 46 -89.00 3.01 10.71
CA VAL A 46 -90.19 3.88 10.74
C VAL A 46 -90.63 4.30 9.32
N LYS A 47 -89.68 4.49 8.38
CA LYS A 47 -90.00 4.77 6.96
C LYS A 47 -90.62 3.54 6.28
N GLU A 48 -90.10 2.35 6.54
CA GLU A 48 -90.55 1.09 5.93
C GLU A 48 -91.97 0.73 6.38
N GLU A 49 -92.24 0.87 7.68
CA GLU A 49 -93.52 0.55 8.32
C GLU A 49 -94.57 1.67 8.18
N GLY A 50 -94.15 2.88 7.79
CA GLY A 50 -95.05 4.03 7.60
C GLY A 50 -95.52 4.69 8.90
N GLY A 51 -94.72 4.61 9.97
CA GLY A 51 -94.99 5.20 11.28
C GLY A 51 -94.54 4.32 12.45
N VAL A 52 -95.00 4.63 13.66
CA VAL A 52 -94.63 3.90 14.88
C VAL A 52 -95.54 2.68 15.03
N SER A 53 -95.14 1.57 14.41
CA SER A 53 -95.84 0.28 14.50
C SER A 53 -95.48 -0.48 15.81
N GLU A 54 -96.16 -1.60 16.06
CA GLU A 54 -95.87 -2.47 17.22
C GLU A 54 -94.43 -3.01 17.15
N HIS A 55 -93.94 -3.29 15.94
CA HIS A 55 -92.56 -3.73 15.68
C HIS A 55 -91.53 -2.64 16.04
N VAL A 56 -91.76 -1.39 15.59
CA VAL A 56 -90.92 -0.22 15.97
C VAL A 56 -90.90 -0.02 17.49
N THR A 57 -92.04 -0.22 18.15
CA THR A 57 -92.17 -0.06 19.61
C THR A 57 -91.41 -1.15 20.39
N GLN A 58 -91.33 -2.38 19.86
CA GLN A 58 -90.55 -3.46 20.45
C GLN A 58 -89.03 -3.23 20.29
N VAL A 59 -88.60 -2.82 19.09
CA VAL A 59 -87.19 -2.53 18.79
C VAL A 59 -86.68 -1.37 19.66
N THR A 60 -87.46 -0.29 19.79
CA THR A 60 -87.09 0.86 20.64
C THR A 60 -87.05 0.52 22.14
N LYS A 61 -87.92 -0.36 22.64
CA LYS A 61 -87.81 -0.87 24.02
C LYS A 61 -86.54 -1.69 24.24
N GLY A 62 -86.11 -2.47 23.24
CA GLY A 62 -84.84 -3.22 23.27
C GLY A 62 -83.59 -2.34 23.20
N LEU A 63 -83.70 -1.12 22.68
CA LEU A 63 -82.61 -0.13 22.65
C LEU A 63 -82.47 0.62 23.98
N LYS A 64 -83.56 0.75 24.75
CA LYS A 64 -83.54 1.35 26.09
C LYS A 64 -82.68 0.56 27.08
N THR A 65 -82.56 -0.76 26.92
CA THR A 65 -81.69 -1.60 27.75
C THR A 65 -80.20 -1.47 27.38
N LYS A 66 -79.89 -0.76 26.29
CA LYS A 66 -78.53 -0.43 25.82
C LYS A 66 -78.23 1.06 25.99
N ASP A 67 -78.89 1.72 26.95
CA ASP A 67 -78.70 3.14 27.29
C ASP A 67 -79.06 4.14 26.15
N LEU A 68 -79.85 3.72 25.16
CA LEU A 68 -80.42 4.57 24.10
C LEU A 68 -81.93 4.77 24.31
N THR A 69 -82.34 5.99 24.63
CA THR A 69 -83.76 6.37 24.75
C THR A 69 -84.25 6.99 23.44
N VAL A 70 -85.33 6.44 22.87
CA VAL A 70 -85.97 6.93 21.65
C VAL A 70 -87.34 7.52 21.98
N THR A 71 -87.64 8.70 21.44
CA THR A 71 -88.91 9.40 21.60
C THR A 71 -89.49 9.77 20.23
N PHE A 72 -90.81 9.76 20.10
CA PHE A 72 -91.51 10.05 18.85
C PHE A 72 -92.49 11.20 19.03
N SER A 73 -92.57 12.11 18.07
CA SER A 73 -93.50 13.24 18.12
C SER A 73 -94.98 12.86 17.96
N LYS A 74 -95.27 11.68 17.39
CA LYS A 74 -96.63 11.15 17.17
C LYS A 74 -96.67 9.63 17.41
N PRO A 75 -97.68 9.08 18.09
CA PRO A 75 -97.86 7.63 18.24
C PRO A 75 -98.64 7.03 17.05
N GLY A 76 -98.27 5.83 16.62
CA GLY A 76 -99.00 5.04 15.61
C GLY A 76 -98.58 5.24 14.15
N LEU A 77 -99.30 4.59 13.24
CA LEU A 77 -99.13 4.73 11.78
C LEU A 77 -99.67 6.08 11.31
N VAL A 78 -98.95 6.75 10.40
CA VAL A 78 -99.33 8.10 9.90
C VAL A 78 -99.60 8.07 8.39
N LYS A 79 -100.35 9.06 7.90
CA LYS A 79 -100.74 9.14 6.48
C LYS A 79 -99.58 9.56 5.59
N PHE A 80 -99.68 9.22 4.30
CA PHE A 80 -98.72 9.64 3.27
C PHE A 80 -98.54 11.16 3.28
N GLY A 81 -97.29 11.63 3.33
CA GLY A 81 -96.91 13.03 3.39
C GLY A 81 -96.86 13.63 4.80
N GLU A 82 -97.22 12.89 5.85
CA GLU A 82 -97.07 13.36 7.23
C GLU A 82 -95.64 13.18 7.76
N GLU A 83 -95.28 14.08 8.66
CA GLU A 83 -93.96 14.16 9.28
C GLU A 83 -93.95 13.61 10.70
N ILE A 84 -92.90 12.85 11.02
CA ILE A 84 -92.57 12.36 12.36
C ILE A 84 -91.17 12.83 12.71
N VAL A 85 -91.01 13.39 13.92
CA VAL A 85 -89.71 13.72 14.51
C VAL A 85 -89.35 12.63 15.52
N ILE A 86 -88.15 12.06 15.36
CA ILE A 86 -87.59 11.04 16.24
C ILE A 86 -86.47 11.69 17.06
N GLY A 87 -86.59 11.65 18.39
CA GLY A 87 -85.56 12.14 19.31
C GLY A 87 -84.77 10.99 19.92
N TYR A 88 -83.44 11.11 19.91
CA TYR A 88 -82.50 10.12 20.41
C TYR A 88 -81.66 10.71 21.54
N ASN A 89 -81.53 9.98 22.64
CA ASN A 89 -80.65 10.31 23.75
C ASN A 89 -79.86 9.06 24.15
N TYR A 90 -78.53 9.12 24.04
CA TYR A 90 -77.64 7.98 24.28
C TYR A 90 -76.62 8.30 25.36
N GLU A 91 -76.64 7.56 26.47
CA GLU A 91 -75.65 7.68 27.54
C GLU A 91 -74.60 6.58 27.46
N TYR A 92 -73.31 6.94 27.55
CA TYR A 92 -72.23 5.96 27.63
C TYR A 92 -71.11 6.39 28.57
N GLN A 93 -70.34 5.41 29.05
CA GLN A 93 -69.18 5.66 29.89
C GLN A 93 -67.92 5.88 29.06
N ASN A 94 -67.23 6.98 29.33
CA ASN A 94 -65.90 7.25 28.80
C ASN A 94 -64.86 7.26 29.95
N VAL A 95 -63.57 7.26 29.62
CA VAL A 95 -62.42 7.27 30.55
C VAL A 95 -62.49 8.41 31.58
N ARG A 96 -63.19 9.51 31.26
CA ARG A 96 -63.38 10.67 32.14
C ARG A 96 -64.77 10.79 32.78
N GLY A 97 -65.64 9.79 32.60
CA GLY A 97 -67.01 9.76 33.15
C GLY A 97 -68.08 9.61 32.08
N LYS A 98 -69.35 9.71 32.51
CA LYS A 98 -70.52 9.58 31.64
C LYS A 98 -70.60 10.73 30.65
N LYS A 99 -70.93 10.41 29.40
CA LYS A 99 -71.24 11.37 28.33
C LYS A 99 -72.59 11.03 27.72
N THR A 100 -73.23 12.04 27.16
CA THR A 100 -74.53 11.94 26.49
C THR A 100 -74.40 12.42 25.04
N LEU A 101 -75.01 11.69 24.11
CA LEU A 101 -75.20 12.12 22.72
C LEU A 101 -76.69 12.31 22.46
N ASP A 102 -77.04 13.50 21.99
CA ASP A 102 -78.40 13.87 21.60
C ASP A 102 -78.49 14.04 20.09
N GLY A 103 -79.58 13.54 19.50
CA GLY A 103 -79.84 13.64 18.06
C GLY A 103 -81.32 13.72 17.76
N GLN A 104 -81.68 14.31 16.62
CA GLN A 104 -83.05 14.35 16.13
C GLN A 104 -83.09 14.10 14.63
N ASP A 105 -83.98 13.22 14.21
CA ASP A 105 -84.26 12.95 12.80
C ASP A 105 -85.69 13.33 12.44
N LYS A 106 -85.86 13.85 11.23
CA LYS A 106 -87.13 14.30 10.68
C LYS A 106 -87.45 13.50 9.42
N ILE A 107 -88.57 12.79 9.42
CA ILE A 107 -88.95 11.90 8.33
C ILE A 107 -90.36 12.21 7.80
N VAL A 108 -90.49 12.18 6.47
CA VAL A 108 -91.77 12.29 5.75
C VAL A 108 -92.14 10.91 5.23
N ILE A 109 -93.34 10.42 5.57
CA ILE A 109 -93.76 9.07 5.18
C ILE A 109 -94.24 9.05 3.73
N MET A 110 -93.55 8.30 2.88
CA MET A 110 -93.80 8.21 1.43
C MET A 110 -94.52 6.92 1.01
N LYS A 111 -95.04 6.12 1.96
CA LYS A 111 -95.77 4.87 1.68
C LYS A 111 -97.28 5.07 1.88
N ARG A 112 -98.09 4.65 0.90
CA ARG A 112 -99.55 4.70 0.95
C ARG A 112 -100.07 3.42 1.62
N SER A 113 -100.86 3.52 2.70
CA SER A 113 -101.45 2.34 3.35
C SER A 113 -102.46 1.68 2.40
N THR A 114 -102.13 0.52 1.84
CA THR A 114 -103.03 -0.23 0.94
C THR A 114 -103.96 -1.13 1.74
N GLY A 115 -105.16 -0.62 2.02
CA GLY A 115 -106.34 -1.48 2.18
C GLY A 115 -106.80 -2.00 0.81
N LYS A 116 -107.10 -3.30 0.73
CA LYS A 116 -107.46 -4.09 -0.47
C LYS A 116 -108.86 -3.78 -1.04
N ASN A 117 -109.03 -4.17 -2.33
CA ASN A 117 -110.24 -4.39 -3.17
C ASN A 117 -110.77 -3.15 -3.93
N GLY A 118 -111.15 -3.16 -5.21
CA GLY A 118 -111.26 -4.21 -6.24
C GLY A 118 -112.41 -3.91 -7.23
N SER A 119 -112.06 -3.59 -8.48
CA SER A 119 -112.77 -3.76 -9.79
C SER A 119 -114.13 -3.11 -10.19
N ASN A 120 -114.07 -2.47 -11.38
CA ASN A 120 -114.95 -2.47 -12.59
C ASN A 120 -116.39 -1.89 -12.49
N SER A 121 -117.02 -1.26 -13.50
CA SER A 121 -117.04 -1.51 -14.96
C SER A 121 -117.53 -0.32 -15.83
N ASN A 122 -117.41 -0.49 -17.16
CA ASN A 122 -117.62 0.39 -18.34
C ASN A 122 -119.05 0.91 -18.65
N GLU A 123 -119.12 1.98 -19.48
CA GLU A 123 -120.21 2.25 -20.47
C GLU A 123 -119.76 3.18 -21.63
N THR A 124 -120.51 3.26 -22.74
CA THR A 124 -120.02 3.31 -24.15
C THR A 124 -120.57 4.48 -25.03
N ASN A 125 -119.72 5.03 -25.95
CA ASN A 125 -119.93 5.78 -27.26
C ASN A 125 -120.55 7.22 -27.31
N PRO A 126 -120.32 8.10 -28.35
CA PRO A 126 -119.94 7.87 -29.78
C PRO A 126 -118.95 8.94 -30.44
N PRO A 127 -118.92 9.17 -31.79
CA PRO A 127 -117.77 9.08 -32.72
C PRO A 127 -116.82 10.30 -32.82
N THR A 128 -115.56 10.11 -33.22
CA THR A 128 -114.55 11.19 -33.38
C THR A 128 -113.61 10.93 -34.57
N GLU A 129 -113.27 11.98 -35.33
CA GLU A 129 -112.29 11.94 -36.43
C GLU A 129 -110.96 11.28 -35.99
N ILE A 130 -110.38 10.43 -36.86
CA ILE A 130 -109.24 9.58 -36.49
C ILE A 130 -107.94 10.37 -36.60
N ALA A 131 -107.29 10.64 -35.46
CA ALA A 131 -105.96 11.24 -35.38
C ALA A 131 -104.90 10.35 -36.08
N LYS A 132 -104.04 10.96 -36.89
CA LYS A 132 -102.86 10.35 -37.54
C LYS A 132 -101.60 10.62 -36.70
N SER A 133 -100.59 9.77 -36.87
CA SER A 133 -99.29 9.93 -36.20
C SER A 133 -98.12 9.88 -37.19
N TYR A 134 -97.07 10.66 -36.91
CA TYR A 134 -95.82 10.69 -37.67
C TYR A 134 -94.63 10.74 -36.71
N SER A 135 -93.59 9.94 -36.98
CA SER A 135 -92.40 9.85 -36.14
C SER A 135 -91.16 10.32 -36.89
N ALA A 136 -90.32 11.14 -36.26
CA ALA A 136 -89.07 11.61 -36.84
C ALA A 136 -87.97 11.77 -35.78
N LYS A 137 -86.71 11.59 -36.20
CA LYS A 137 -85.54 11.77 -35.32
C LYS A 137 -84.82 13.08 -35.61
N THR A 138 -84.36 13.77 -34.57
CA THR A 138 -83.43 14.88 -34.74
C THR A 138 -82.07 14.37 -35.23
N PRO A 139 -81.24 15.20 -35.89
CA PRO A 139 -79.80 14.94 -36.01
C PRO A 139 -79.12 14.88 -34.62
N GLU A 140 -78.02 14.14 -34.52
CA GLU A 140 -77.13 14.18 -33.35
C GLU A 140 -76.62 15.60 -33.12
N SER A 141 -76.62 16.08 -31.88
CA SER A 141 -76.15 17.42 -31.53
C SER A 141 -75.39 17.45 -30.21
N LEU A 142 -74.37 18.31 -30.14
CA LEU A 142 -73.66 18.66 -28.91
C LEU A 142 -74.49 19.57 -27.99
N GLN A 143 -75.56 20.17 -28.51
CA GLN A 143 -76.44 21.04 -27.74
C GLN A 143 -77.69 20.25 -27.33
N PRO A 144 -77.97 20.12 -26.02
CA PRO A 144 -79.18 19.44 -25.56
C PRO A 144 -80.43 20.24 -25.93
N ASP A 145 -80.32 21.56 -26.08
CA ASP A 145 -81.44 22.46 -26.35
C ASP A 145 -81.31 23.09 -27.74
N LYS A 146 -82.06 22.57 -28.71
CA LYS A 146 -82.03 23.06 -30.09
C LYS A 146 -83.39 22.97 -30.77
N GLU A 147 -83.62 23.90 -31.69
CA GLU A 147 -84.80 23.89 -32.53
C GLU A 147 -84.59 23.03 -33.79
N TYR A 148 -85.58 22.22 -34.11
CA TYR A 148 -85.61 21.38 -35.29
C TYR A 148 -86.94 21.57 -36.01
N THR A 149 -86.89 21.63 -37.34
CA THR A 149 -88.09 21.74 -38.17
C THR A 149 -88.32 20.45 -38.94
N PHE A 150 -89.51 19.89 -38.80
CA PHE A 150 -89.94 18.66 -39.46
C PHE A 150 -91.10 18.96 -40.41
N THR A 151 -91.12 18.29 -41.55
CA THR A 151 -92.28 18.30 -42.45
C THR A 151 -93.16 17.11 -42.10
N VAL A 152 -94.37 17.37 -41.61
CA VAL A 152 -95.38 16.36 -41.25
C VAL A 152 -96.40 16.27 -42.40
N PRO A 153 -96.33 15.23 -43.26
CA PRO A 153 -97.13 15.18 -44.47
C PRO A 153 -98.64 15.11 -44.18
N GLY A 154 -99.43 15.95 -44.86
CA GLY A 154 -100.88 16.00 -44.73
C GLY A 154 -101.38 16.64 -43.42
N LEU A 155 -100.54 17.41 -42.73
CA LEU A 155 -100.90 18.14 -41.52
C LEU A 155 -101.89 19.27 -41.83
N LYS A 156 -103.11 19.18 -41.29
CA LYS A 156 -104.08 20.29 -41.27
C LYS A 156 -104.17 20.92 -39.90
N THR A 157 -104.23 20.10 -38.85
CA THR A 157 -104.23 20.57 -37.45
C THR A 157 -103.28 19.71 -36.60
N LEU A 158 -102.35 20.35 -35.89
CA LEU A 158 -101.45 19.66 -34.95
C LEU A 158 -102.18 19.45 -33.61
N MET A 159 -102.24 18.21 -33.15
CA MET A 159 -102.88 17.84 -31.87
C MET A 159 -101.88 17.77 -30.72
N GLY A 160 -100.65 17.34 -31.00
CA GLY A 160 -99.60 17.26 -29.99
C GLY A 160 -98.29 16.74 -30.54
N VAL A 161 -97.21 17.02 -29.82
CA VAL A 161 -95.90 16.43 -30.07
C VAL A 161 -95.41 15.85 -28.76
N ALA A 162 -94.94 14.61 -28.80
CA ALA A 162 -94.26 13.97 -27.68
C ALA A 162 -92.84 13.60 -28.11
N ALA A 163 -91.88 13.76 -27.19
CA ALA A 163 -90.54 13.20 -27.34
C ALA A 163 -90.47 11.88 -26.58
N ASP A 164 -89.72 10.92 -27.11
CA ASP A 164 -89.36 9.68 -26.43
C ASP A 164 -88.57 9.95 -25.13
N MET A 165 -87.71 10.97 -25.15
CA MET A 165 -86.90 11.42 -24.02
C MET A 165 -86.86 12.94 -23.95
N GLY A 166 -86.90 13.49 -22.73
CA GLY A 166 -86.85 14.94 -22.50
C GLY A 166 -88.19 15.66 -22.68
N LYS A 167 -88.13 16.96 -22.92
CA LYS A 167 -89.27 17.86 -23.10
C LYS A 167 -89.26 18.39 -24.53
N VAL A 168 -90.44 18.45 -25.14
CA VAL A 168 -90.65 19.06 -26.46
C VAL A 168 -91.63 20.22 -26.34
N GLU A 169 -91.26 21.35 -26.92
CA GLU A 169 -92.09 22.55 -27.03
C GLU A 169 -92.31 22.86 -28.50
N VAL A 170 -93.56 23.06 -28.91
CA VAL A 170 -93.87 23.46 -30.29
C VAL A 170 -93.67 24.96 -30.42
N VAL A 171 -92.69 25.37 -31.24
CA VAL A 171 -92.31 26.78 -31.42
C VAL A 171 -93.16 27.43 -32.49
N ARG A 172 -93.39 26.74 -33.61
CA ARG A 172 -94.27 27.20 -34.70
C ARG A 172 -94.80 26.04 -35.55
N VAL A 173 -95.97 26.26 -36.14
CA VAL A 173 -96.55 25.40 -37.18
C VAL A 173 -96.85 26.29 -38.39
N ASP A 174 -96.25 25.97 -39.53
CA ASP A 174 -96.40 26.70 -40.79
C ASP A 174 -96.75 25.71 -41.91
N GLY A 175 -98.05 25.56 -42.17
CA GLY A 175 -98.59 24.51 -43.04
C GLY A 175 -98.18 23.12 -42.54
N GLU A 176 -97.49 22.35 -43.39
CA GLU A 176 -96.98 21.03 -43.04
C GLU A 176 -95.67 21.05 -42.22
N LYS A 177 -95.09 22.22 -41.93
CA LYS A 177 -93.82 22.31 -41.19
C LYS A 177 -94.06 22.59 -39.72
N VAL A 178 -93.53 21.75 -38.85
CA VAL A 178 -93.56 21.91 -37.39
C VAL A 178 -92.14 22.15 -36.90
N THR A 179 -91.89 23.32 -36.31
CA THR A 179 -90.65 23.59 -35.57
C THR A 179 -90.87 23.29 -34.10
N VAL A 180 -90.03 22.44 -33.53
CA VAL A 180 -90.02 22.15 -32.11
C VAL A 180 -88.68 22.52 -31.48
N LYS A 181 -88.71 22.91 -30.21
CA LYS A 181 -87.56 23.00 -29.34
C LYS A 181 -87.56 21.79 -28.42
N VAL A 182 -86.51 21.00 -28.48
CA VAL A 182 -86.32 19.84 -27.62
C VAL A 182 -85.29 20.17 -26.54
N SER A 183 -85.48 19.64 -25.32
CA SER A 183 -84.58 19.84 -24.18
C SER A 183 -84.58 18.65 -23.25
N GLY A 184 -83.50 18.45 -22.47
CA GLY A 184 -83.45 17.44 -21.41
C GLY A 184 -83.43 15.97 -21.90
N GLY A 185 -82.95 15.72 -23.12
CA GLY A 185 -82.74 14.37 -23.64
C GLY A 185 -81.58 13.63 -22.97
N LYS A 186 -81.49 12.31 -23.19
CA LYS A 186 -80.38 11.49 -22.68
C LYS A 186 -79.25 11.45 -23.70
N VAL A 187 -78.01 11.42 -23.21
CA VAL A 187 -76.82 11.21 -24.05
C VAL A 187 -76.94 9.89 -24.79
N VAL A 188 -76.90 9.94 -26.12
CA VAL A 188 -76.95 8.75 -26.99
C VAL A 188 -75.55 8.26 -27.36
N LYS A 189 -74.54 9.14 -27.27
CA LYS A 189 -73.17 8.84 -27.67
C LYS A 189 -72.19 9.78 -26.96
N THR A 190 -71.18 9.21 -26.30
CA THR A 190 -70.03 9.93 -25.74
C THR A 190 -68.80 9.61 -26.55
N VAL A 191 -68.08 10.63 -27.04
CA VAL A 191 -66.86 10.47 -27.85
C VAL A 191 -65.69 11.12 -27.11
N GLN A 192 -64.54 10.44 -27.06
CA GLN A 192 -63.31 11.05 -26.58
C GLN A 192 -62.84 12.08 -27.61
N THR A 193 -62.74 13.34 -27.19
CA THR A 193 -62.39 14.47 -28.08
C THR A 193 -60.95 14.95 -27.89
N GLY A 194 -60.27 14.48 -26.84
CA GLY A 194 -58.89 14.84 -26.58
C GLY A 194 -58.27 14.05 -25.43
N GLY A 195 -57.01 14.40 -25.14
CA GLY A 195 -56.22 13.83 -24.05
C GLY A 195 -55.73 12.40 -24.26
N THR A 196 -54.90 11.96 -23.34
CA THR A 196 -54.34 10.60 -23.29
C THR A 196 -54.47 10.03 -21.88
N ASN A 197 -54.50 8.70 -21.81
CA ASN A 197 -54.37 7.97 -20.55
C ASN A 197 -53.00 7.31 -20.51
N THR A 198 -52.19 7.72 -19.53
CA THR A 198 -50.88 7.14 -19.25
C THR A 198 -50.98 6.33 -17.97
N LEU A 199 -50.73 5.02 -18.07
CA LEU A 199 -50.70 4.13 -16.92
C LEU A 199 -49.45 4.40 -16.06
N ALA A 200 -49.58 4.10 -14.76
CA ALA A 200 -48.43 4.15 -13.86
C ALA A 200 -47.37 3.13 -14.29
N ASP A 201 -46.10 3.50 -14.15
CA ASP A 201 -44.97 2.68 -14.54
C ASP A 201 -43.85 2.78 -13.49
N GLU A 202 -43.14 1.68 -13.28
CA GLU A 202 -42.03 1.59 -12.34
C GLU A 202 -40.76 1.10 -13.02
N LYS A 203 -39.60 1.62 -12.60
CA LYS A 203 -38.30 1.10 -13.02
C LYS A 203 -37.32 1.10 -11.85
N TYR A 204 -36.31 0.24 -11.94
CA TYR A 204 -35.20 0.24 -10.99
C TYR A 204 -34.03 1.04 -11.57
N VAL A 205 -33.53 2.00 -10.81
CA VAL A 205 -32.38 2.83 -11.18
C VAL A 205 -31.21 2.55 -10.25
N THR A 206 -29.99 2.72 -10.76
CA THR A 206 -28.74 2.45 -10.03
C THR A 206 -27.67 3.43 -10.45
N GLY A 207 -26.71 3.71 -9.56
CA GLY A 207 -25.57 4.58 -9.88
C GLY A 207 -25.87 6.08 -9.80
N GLU A 208 -26.99 6.45 -9.17
CA GLU A 208 -27.39 7.85 -9.02
C GLU A 208 -26.59 8.56 -7.92
N ASP A 209 -26.37 9.86 -8.09
CA ASP A 209 -25.59 10.70 -7.17
C ASP A 209 -26.40 11.25 -5.99
N THR A 210 -27.72 11.29 -6.11
CA THR A 210 -28.65 11.84 -5.11
C THR A 210 -29.65 10.78 -4.65
N ALA A 211 -30.12 10.92 -3.40
CA ALA A 211 -31.18 10.07 -2.86
C ALA A 211 -32.53 10.38 -3.53
N ASP A 212 -32.77 11.64 -3.87
CA ASP A 212 -34.00 12.05 -4.55
C ASP A 212 -33.81 11.91 -6.07
N TYR A 213 -34.70 11.13 -6.68
CA TYR A 213 -34.72 10.92 -8.12
C TYR A 213 -35.91 11.64 -8.74
N GLU A 214 -35.67 12.61 -9.61
CA GLU A 214 -36.71 13.31 -10.38
C GLU A 214 -36.25 13.46 -11.84
N LYS A 215 -36.46 12.43 -12.65
CA LYS A 215 -36.04 12.43 -14.07
C LYS A 215 -37.07 11.72 -14.94
N ASN A 216 -37.37 12.30 -16.10
CA ASN A 216 -38.28 11.73 -17.11
C ASN A 216 -39.67 11.35 -16.57
N GLY A 217 -40.19 12.13 -15.61
CA GLY A 217 -41.49 11.92 -14.97
C GLY A 217 -41.52 10.80 -13.92
N TYR A 218 -40.39 10.13 -13.63
CA TYR A 218 -40.30 9.20 -12.51
C TYR A 218 -39.79 9.94 -11.27
N THR A 219 -40.40 9.62 -10.14
CA THR A 219 -40.06 10.14 -8.81
C THR A 219 -39.83 9.01 -7.82
N GLY A 220 -38.96 9.20 -6.84
CA GLY A 220 -38.75 8.23 -5.77
C GLY A 220 -37.53 8.53 -4.91
N THR A 221 -37.48 7.91 -3.72
CA THR A 221 -36.35 7.99 -2.79
C THR A 221 -35.51 6.73 -2.90
N LEU A 222 -34.21 6.90 -3.16
CA LEU A 222 -33.26 5.83 -3.41
C LEU A 222 -32.46 5.49 -2.14
N GLU A 223 -32.08 4.23 -2.00
CA GLU A 223 -31.20 3.75 -0.93
C GLU A 223 -29.71 3.88 -1.30
N ARG A 224 -28.89 4.24 -0.31
CA ARG A 224 -27.44 4.33 -0.48
C ARG A 224 -26.82 2.93 -0.45
N TYR A 225 -25.99 2.59 -1.43
CA TYR A 225 -25.29 1.32 -1.50
C TYR A 225 -23.81 1.49 -1.88
N LEU A 226 -22.99 0.48 -1.57
CA LEU A 226 -21.60 0.42 -2.02
C LEU A 226 -21.59 0.16 -3.53
N TYR A 227 -21.20 1.17 -4.31
CA TYR A 227 -21.15 1.07 -5.76
C TYR A 227 -19.86 0.40 -6.23
N SER A 228 -18.73 0.84 -5.67
CA SER A 228 -17.41 0.31 -6.01
C SER A 228 -16.39 0.60 -4.90
N GLY A 229 -15.20 0.03 -5.04
CA GLY A 229 -14.11 0.19 -4.08
C GLY A 229 -14.22 -0.73 -2.87
N LYS A 230 -13.23 -0.60 -1.98
CA LYS A 230 -13.10 -1.40 -0.76
C LYS A 230 -12.37 -0.62 0.32
N LEU A 231 -12.61 -1.02 1.57
CA LEU A 231 -11.79 -0.59 2.68
C LEU A 231 -10.54 -1.48 2.72
N LEU A 232 -9.37 -0.89 2.55
CA LEU A 232 -8.09 -1.56 2.75
C LEU A 232 -7.64 -1.24 4.18
N PRO A 233 -7.72 -2.21 5.12
CA PRO A 233 -7.32 -1.98 6.50
C PRO A 233 -5.83 -1.68 6.58
N ALA A 234 -5.44 -0.90 7.58
CA ALA A 234 -4.03 -0.69 7.89
C ALA A 234 -3.36 -2.03 8.20
N ASP A 235 -2.17 -2.24 7.66
CA ASP A 235 -1.39 -3.45 7.88
C ASP A 235 0.10 -3.14 7.99
N SER A 236 0.83 -4.11 8.57
CA SER A 236 2.26 -3.97 8.80
C SER A 236 2.97 -5.28 8.51
N LYS A 237 4.22 -5.19 8.09
CA LYS A 237 5.07 -6.36 7.85
C LYS A 237 6.52 -6.08 8.21
N PRO A 238 7.28 -7.09 8.65
CA PRO A 238 8.73 -6.97 8.78
C PRO A 238 9.36 -6.91 7.40
N ILE A 239 10.35 -6.03 7.25
CA ILE A 239 11.17 -5.90 6.04
C ILE A 239 12.64 -5.91 6.43
N THR A 240 13.45 -6.55 5.58
CA THR A 240 14.90 -6.46 5.60
C THR A 240 15.37 -5.80 4.32
N SER A 241 16.26 -4.83 4.44
CA SER A 241 16.94 -4.17 3.32
C SER A 241 18.44 -4.15 3.54
N THR A 242 19.22 -4.19 2.47
CA THR A 242 20.68 -4.29 2.55
C THR A 242 21.32 -3.09 1.86
N LYS A 243 22.33 -2.50 2.51
CA LYS A 243 23.22 -1.52 1.88
C LYS A 243 24.64 -2.07 1.84
N THR A 244 25.34 -1.80 0.75
CA THR A 244 26.74 -2.18 0.56
C THR A 244 27.62 -0.93 0.41
N SER A 245 28.89 -1.06 0.81
CA SER A 245 29.90 -0.03 0.62
C SER A 245 31.28 -0.67 0.50
N ILE A 246 32.06 -0.26 -0.50
CA ILE A 246 33.48 -0.65 -0.65
C ILE A 246 34.44 0.37 -0.01
N LEU A 247 33.91 1.51 0.47
CA LEU A 247 34.72 2.62 0.98
C LEU A 247 34.80 2.64 2.50
N SER A 248 33.71 2.27 3.19
CA SER A 248 33.69 2.31 4.65
C SER A 248 32.73 1.27 5.24
N GLY A 249 33.07 0.76 6.41
CA GLY A 249 32.15 -0.02 7.26
C GLY A 249 31.19 0.86 8.07
N THR A 250 31.18 2.18 7.85
CA THR A 250 30.32 3.11 8.61
C THR A 250 29.01 3.29 7.86
N PHE A 251 27.94 2.82 8.49
CA PHE A 251 26.59 2.89 7.97
C PHE A 251 25.71 3.76 8.89
N PRO A 252 24.69 4.47 8.37
CA PRO A 252 23.75 5.21 9.21
C PRO A 252 23.00 4.26 10.16
N GLY A 253 22.61 4.75 11.34
CA GLY A 253 21.89 3.92 12.34
C GLY A 253 20.51 3.44 11.85
N SER A 254 19.94 4.13 10.88
CA SER A 254 18.64 3.83 10.30
C SER A 254 18.54 4.27 8.85
N ILE A 255 17.59 3.70 8.11
CA ILE A 255 17.21 4.12 6.76
C ILE A 255 15.69 4.24 6.63
N ALA A 256 15.22 5.16 5.80
CA ALA A 256 13.81 5.23 5.44
C ALA A 256 13.49 4.15 4.39
N TYR A 257 12.34 3.51 4.54
CA TYR A 257 11.75 2.60 3.57
C TYR A 257 10.46 3.20 3.04
N ALA A 258 10.28 3.18 1.72
CA ALA A 258 9.06 3.59 1.04
C ALA A 258 8.91 2.77 -0.26
N SER A 259 8.14 1.70 -0.21
CA SER A 259 7.86 0.83 -1.37
C SER A 259 6.52 0.12 -1.20
N ASP A 260 5.82 -0.11 -2.31
CA ASP A 260 4.53 -0.84 -2.36
C ASP A 260 3.45 -0.30 -1.41
N GLY A 261 3.47 1.01 -1.16
CA GLY A 261 2.56 1.69 -0.22
C GLY A 261 2.88 1.50 1.26
N TYR A 262 3.94 0.77 1.60
CA TYR A 262 4.45 0.70 2.97
C TYR A 262 5.53 1.73 3.20
N SER A 263 5.52 2.33 4.39
CA SER A 263 6.57 3.24 4.83
C SER A 263 6.97 2.96 6.27
N GLY A 264 8.22 3.30 6.61
CA GLY A 264 8.74 3.13 7.96
C GLY A 264 10.24 3.37 8.03
N ILE A 265 10.78 3.26 9.24
CA ILE A 265 12.21 3.37 9.51
C ILE A 265 12.75 1.98 9.79
N LEU A 266 13.78 1.57 9.05
CA LEU A 266 14.52 0.33 9.30
C LEU A 266 15.76 0.66 10.11
N LEU A 267 16.02 -0.09 11.17
CA LEU A 267 17.17 0.05 12.05
C LEU A 267 18.26 -0.94 11.65
N LYS A 268 19.52 -0.66 11.99
CA LYS A 268 20.60 -1.63 11.78
C LYS A 268 20.27 -2.97 12.46
N SER A 269 20.47 -4.04 11.70
CA SER A 269 20.38 -5.41 12.19
C SER A 269 21.77 -6.03 12.19
N GLY A 270 22.32 -6.21 13.39
CA GLY A 270 23.67 -6.72 13.58
C GLY A 270 24.77 -5.77 13.09
N ASP A 271 26.01 -6.24 13.22
CA ASP A 271 27.19 -5.52 12.76
C ASP A 271 27.39 -5.67 11.24
N PRO A 272 28.03 -4.69 10.58
CA PRO A 272 28.39 -4.81 9.17
C PRO A 272 29.25 -6.05 8.92
N ILE A 273 28.84 -6.86 7.94
CA ILE A 273 29.61 -8.02 7.49
C ILE A 273 30.71 -7.50 6.55
N LYS A 274 31.95 -7.94 6.76
CA LYS A 274 33.11 -7.61 5.92
C LYS A 274 33.47 -8.81 5.04
N THR A 275 33.36 -8.65 3.72
CA THR A 275 33.69 -9.69 2.73
C THR A 275 34.77 -9.20 1.77
N ILE A 276 35.52 -10.12 1.17
CA ILE A 276 36.48 -9.77 0.12
C ILE A 276 35.69 -9.51 -1.17
N PHE A 277 35.81 -8.29 -1.69
CA PHE A 277 35.19 -7.89 -2.95
C PHE A 277 36.12 -8.22 -4.13
N SER A 278 37.40 -7.93 -3.99
CA SER A 278 38.43 -8.20 -5.00
C SER A 278 39.83 -8.21 -4.40
N GLY A 279 40.83 -8.57 -5.21
CA GLY A 279 42.24 -8.65 -4.81
C GLY A 279 42.59 -9.94 -4.06
N GLU A 280 43.87 -10.10 -3.76
CA GLU A 280 44.41 -11.32 -3.17
C GLU A 280 45.42 -11.01 -2.07
N TYR A 281 45.61 -11.98 -1.19
CA TYR A 281 46.69 -11.95 -0.20
C TYR A 281 47.77 -12.94 -0.61
N THR A 282 48.95 -12.42 -0.95
CA THR A 282 50.14 -13.24 -1.16
C THR A 282 50.97 -13.21 0.13
N PRO A 283 51.12 -14.34 0.84
CA PRO A 283 51.93 -14.39 2.06
C PRO A 283 53.41 -14.14 1.74
N SER A 284 54.15 -13.71 2.75
CA SER A 284 55.60 -13.58 2.62
C SER A 284 56.23 -14.96 2.44
N ASP A 285 57.24 -15.02 1.58
CA ASP A 285 57.99 -16.23 1.31
C ASP A 285 59.49 -16.00 1.48
N THR A 286 60.23 -17.07 1.78
CA THR A 286 61.69 -17.03 1.98
C THR A 286 62.38 -18.08 1.12
N LYS A 287 63.54 -17.72 0.57
CA LYS A 287 64.33 -18.60 -0.28
C LYS A 287 65.80 -18.57 0.15
N TRP A 288 66.44 -19.74 0.20
CA TRP A 288 67.88 -19.82 0.36
C TRP A 288 68.57 -19.61 -0.99
N ILE A 289 69.54 -18.69 -1.02
CA ILE A 289 70.38 -18.40 -2.19
C ILE A 289 71.81 -18.83 -1.89
N GLU A 290 72.45 -19.41 -2.90
CA GLU A 290 73.84 -19.82 -2.86
C GLU A 290 74.54 -19.37 -4.16
N ALA A 291 75.86 -19.21 -4.10
CA ALA A 291 76.70 -18.79 -5.22
C ALA A 291 76.29 -17.46 -5.89
N ALA A 292 75.68 -16.53 -5.14
CA ALA A 292 75.37 -15.20 -5.66
C ALA A 292 76.65 -14.38 -5.85
N THR A 293 76.65 -13.53 -6.88
CA THR A 293 77.80 -12.69 -7.24
C THR A 293 77.82 -11.34 -6.52
N ALA A 294 76.75 -10.97 -5.82
CA ALA A 294 76.60 -9.72 -5.09
C ALA A 294 76.02 -9.94 -3.69
N GLU A 295 76.38 -9.06 -2.75
CA GLU A 295 75.86 -9.05 -1.37
C GLU A 295 74.36 -8.71 -1.34
N ASP A 296 73.94 -7.73 -2.14
CA ASP A 296 72.54 -7.29 -2.22
C ASP A 296 71.80 -8.11 -3.28
N TYR A 297 70.89 -8.98 -2.83
CA TYR A 297 70.05 -9.77 -3.71
C TYR A 297 68.74 -9.04 -3.98
N ASN A 298 68.39 -8.85 -5.27
CA ASN A 298 67.11 -8.29 -5.70
C ASN A 298 66.67 -8.93 -7.03
N GLN A 299 66.10 -10.12 -6.98
CA GLN A 299 65.64 -10.84 -8.17
C GLN A 299 64.32 -11.56 -7.89
N ASN A 300 63.44 -11.60 -8.89
CA ASN A 300 62.14 -12.29 -8.85
C ASN A 300 61.26 -11.89 -7.64
N GLY A 301 61.43 -10.66 -7.14
CA GLY A 301 60.73 -10.12 -5.99
C GLY A 301 61.23 -10.60 -4.62
N TYR A 302 62.34 -11.33 -4.54
CA TYR A 302 63.03 -11.59 -3.27
C TYR A 302 64.13 -10.56 -3.07
N ILE A 303 64.19 -10.02 -1.85
CA ILE A 303 65.20 -9.06 -1.43
C ILE A 303 65.89 -9.52 -0.16
N GLY A 304 67.18 -9.23 0.00
CA GLY A 304 67.92 -9.53 1.22
C GLY A 304 69.42 -9.30 1.08
N LYS A 305 70.09 -9.19 2.22
CA LYS A 305 71.55 -9.18 2.31
C LYS A 305 72.08 -10.59 2.50
N LEU A 306 73.06 -10.95 1.69
CA LEU A 306 73.70 -12.25 1.70
C LEU A 306 75.08 -12.17 2.37
N GLU A 307 75.48 -13.24 3.04
CA GLU A 307 76.77 -13.34 3.71
C GLU A 307 77.84 -13.91 2.78
N LYS A 308 79.02 -13.28 2.81
CA LYS A 308 80.18 -13.71 2.02
C LYS A 308 80.75 -15.02 2.58
N TYR A 309 80.96 -16.02 1.73
CA TYR A 309 81.56 -17.31 2.09
C TYR A 309 82.59 -17.76 1.05
N VAL A 310 83.49 -18.65 1.46
CA VAL A 310 84.49 -19.25 0.57
C VAL A 310 83.82 -20.40 -0.19
N VAL A 311 83.81 -20.31 -1.52
CA VAL A 311 83.30 -21.35 -2.40
C VAL A 311 84.37 -22.41 -2.66
N SER A 312 85.61 -21.97 -2.82
CA SER A 312 86.76 -22.82 -3.13
C SER A 312 88.09 -22.11 -2.83
N GLY A 313 89.19 -22.85 -2.91
CA GLY A 313 90.54 -22.34 -2.64
C GLY A 313 90.93 -22.38 -1.16
N ILE A 314 92.21 -22.12 -0.89
CA ILE A 314 92.81 -22.17 0.43
C ILE A 314 93.61 -20.90 0.72
N TYR A 315 93.75 -20.58 2.00
CA TYR A 315 94.67 -19.55 2.49
C TYR A 315 95.84 -20.23 3.18
N ILE A 316 97.03 -20.03 2.63
CA ILE A 316 98.30 -20.45 3.25
C ILE A 316 98.91 -19.18 3.86
N PRO A 317 99.01 -19.07 5.20
CA PRO A 317 99.58 -17.89 5.84
C PRO A 317 101.05 -17.74 5.50
N SER A 318 101.57 -16.52 5.62
CA SER A 318 103.01 -16.29 5.51
C SER A 318 103.75 -16.98 6.66
N GLU A 319 104.81 -17.69 6.32
CA GLU A 319 105.67 -18.33 7.32
C GLU A 319 106.96 -17.54 7.46
N SER A 320 107.54 -17.53 8.67
CA SER A 320 108.87 -17.00 8.90
C SER A 320 109.71 -18.03 9.65
N ARG A 321 111.00 -18.08 9.35
CA ARG A 321 111.95 -18.94 10.05
C ARG A 321 113.28 -18.23 10.23
N TYR A 322 113.95 -18.54 11.32
CA TYR A 322 115.31 -18.10 11.55
C TYR A 322 116.29 -19.06 10.87
N VAL A 323 117.29 -18.54 10.18
CA VAL A 323 118.38 -19.31 9.58
C VAL A 323 119.71 -18.72 10.02
N GLU A 324 120.70 -19.58 10.22
CA GLU A 324 122.06 -19.19 10.62
C GLU A 324 123.12 -20.04 9.90
N GLU A 325 124.40 -19.73 10.13
CA GLU A 325 125.55 -20.38 9.49
C GLU A 325 125.58 -20.31 7.95
N GLN A 326 124.87 -19.34 7.37
CA GLN A 326 124.79 -19.19 5.92
C GLN A 326 126.06 -18.52 5.37
N ASP A 327 126.50 -18.93 4.17
CA ASP A 327 127.68 -18.38 3.49
C ASP A 327 127.37 -17.13 2.63
N GLN A 328 126.09 -16.79 2.46
CA GLN A 328 125.64 -15.68 1.60
C GLN A 328 124.65 -14.79 2.33
N ALA A 329 124.68 -13.48 2.03
CA ALA A 329 123.79 -12.49 2.62
C ALA A 329 122.34 -12.60 2.14
N TYR A 330 122.10 -13.10 0.91
CA TYR A 330 120.75 -13.30 0.39
C TYR A 330 120.36 -14.77 0.47
N TYR A 331 119.27 -15.04 1.19
CA TYR A 331 118.71 -16.37 1.33
C TYR A 331 117.57 -16.58 0.34
N ASN A 332 117.62 -17.64 -0.47
CA ASN A 332 116.53 -18.05 -1.36
C ASN A 332 116.50 -19.58 -1.49
N GLN A 333 115.82 -20.24 -0.56
CA GLN A 333 115.70 -21.69 -0.54
C GLN A 333 114.34 -22.13 0.00
N ASN A 334 113.76 -23.19 -0.58
CA ASN A 334 112.48 -23.78 -0.17
C ASN A 334 111.31 -22.77 -0.10
N GLY A 335 111.35 -21.74 -0.95
CA GLY A 335 110.33 -20.68 -1.02
C GLY A 335 110.46 -19.60 0.06
N TYR A 336 111.47 -19.67 0.93
CA TYR A 336 111.78 -18.59 1.87
C TYR A 336 112.82 -17.66 1.28
N THR A 337 112.56 -16.36 1.37
CA THR A 337 113.48 -15.31 0.93
C THR A 337 113.71 -14.28 2.03
N GLY A 338 114.90 -13.67 2.04
CA GLY A 338 115.23 -12.61 2.98
C GLY A 338 116.71 -12.21 2.91
N MET A 339 117.00 -11.02 3.43
CA MET A 339 118.36 -10.55 3.64
C MET A 339 118.82 -10.93 5.05
N LEU A 340 120.03 -11.46 5.16
CA LEU A 340 120.64 -11.93 6.39
C LEU A 340 121.73 -10.97 6.85
N GLU A 341 121.92 -10.88 8.16
CA GLU A 341 122.94 -10.06 8.79
C GLU A 341 124.23 -10.86 8.99
N GLN A 342 125.36 -10.22 8.72
CA GLN A 342 126.69 -10.80 8.90
C GLN A 342 127.05 -10.92 10.39
N TYR A 343 127.64 -12.04 10.80
CA TYR A 343 128.18 -12.24 12.15
C TYR A 343 129.48 -13.05 12.14
N THR A 344 130.28 -12.87 13.19
CA THR A 344 131.48 -13.69 13.44
C THR A 344 131.05 -15.05 14.01
N ALA A 345 131.20 -16.10 13.21
CA ALA A 345 130.85 -17.46 13.61
C ALA A 345 131.96 -18.15 14.42
N GLY A 346 133.20 -17.67 14.31
CA GLY A 346 134.32 -18.21 15.07
C GLY A 346 135.66 -17.71 14.56
N TRP A 347 136.72 -18.33 15.06
CA TRP A 347 138.10 -18.02 14.72
C TRP A 347 138.82 -19.31 14.36
N LYS A 348 139.76 -19.23 13.42
CA LYS A 348 140.63 -20.34 13.08
C LYS A 348 142.08 -19.92 13.23
N GLU A 349 142.82 -20.69 14.02
CA GLU A 349 144.26 -20.57 14.14
C GLU A 349 144.94 -21.06 12.86
N VAL A 350 145.81 -20.23 12.31
CA VAL A 350 146.70 -20.56 11.21
C VAL A 350 148.13 -20.17 11.55
N ALA A 351 149.08 -21.03 11.19
CA ALA A 351 150.49 -20.79 11.41
C ALA A 351 151.06 -19.95 10.24
N VAL A 352 151.61 -18.77 10.55
CA VAL A 352 152.22 -17.84 9.59
C VAL A 352 153.71 -17.73 9.86
N GLN A 353 154.53 -17.80 8.82
CA GLN A 353 155.99 -17.82 8.92
C GLN A 353 156.60 -16.44 8.68
N TYR A 354 157.47 -16.01 9.58
CA TYR A 354 158.19 -14.73 9.58
C TYR A 354 159.71 -14.95 9.65
N PHE A 355 160.50 -13.93 9.31
CA PHE A 355 161.98 -13.97 9.34
C PHE A 355 162.56 -12.73 10.00
N ALA A 356 163.59 -12.90 10.83
CA ALA A 356 164.39 -11.84 11.44
C ALA A 356 165.83 -11.84 10.90
N ASP A 357 166.45 -10.69 10.73
CA ASP A 357 167.75 -10.50 10.09
C ASP A 357 168.86 -10.01 11.06
N TYR A 358 170.11 -10.43 10.82
CA TYR A 358 171.28 -10.07 11.61
C TYR A 358 172.55 -9.98 10.75
N LEU A 359 173.33 -8.89 10.85
CA LEU A 359 174.55 -8.71 10.06
C LEU A 359 175.82 -9.10 10.80
N VAL A 360 176.73 -9.80 10.11
CA VAL A 360 178.09 -10.10 10.57
C VAL A 360 179.15 -9.75 9.52
N PRO A 361 180.40 -9.41 9.91
CA PRO A 361 181.50 -9.22 8.96
C PRO A 361 181.82 -10.51 8.16
N SER A 362 182.23 -10.41 6.90
CA SER A 362 182.44 -11.58 6.00
C SER A 362 183.48 -12.58 6.48
N THR A 363 184.43 -12.16 7.32
CA THR A 363 185.44 -13.05 7.91
C THR A 363 184.84 -13.98 8.98
N LEU A 364 183.58 -13.78 9.36
CA LEU A 364 182.87 -14.57 10.36
C LEU A 364 181.67 -15.28 9.74
N SER A 365 181.47 -16.55 10.11
CA SER A 365 180.26 -17.28 9.77
C SER A 365 179.06 -16.75 10.55
N CYS A 366 177.89 -16.68 9.91
CA CYS A 366 176.63 -16.45 10.60
C CYS A 366 176.49 -17.43 11.78
N PRO A 367 176.10 -16.95 12.98
CA PRO A 367 175.83 -17.85 14.07
C PRO A 367 174.63 -18.73 13.73
N GLY A 368 174.68 -20.01 14.10
CA GLY A 368 173.59 -20.96 13.82
C GLY A 368 172.26 -20.59 14.50
N ILE A 369 172.30 -19.68 15.47
CA ILE A 369 171.15 -19.18 16.22
C ILE A 369 171.23 -17.65 16.29
N TYR A 370 170.08 -16.97 16.18
CA TYR A 370 169.99 -15.51 16.26
C TYR A 370 170.61 -15.02 17.57
N PRO A 371 171.59 -14.09 17.56
CA PRO A 371 172.23 -13.64 18.79
C PRO A 371 171.22 -12.92 19.69
N GLY A 372 170.97 -13.50 20.88
CA GLY A 372 169.95 -13.05 21.83
C GLY A 372 168.59 -13.75 21.67
N GLY A 373 168.45 -14.69 20.74
CA GLY A 373 167.21 -15.43 20.49
C GLY A 373 167.42 -16.94 20.36
N SER A 374 166.34 -17.65 20.01
CA SER A 374 166.32 -19.11 19.79
C SER A 374 166.01 -19.50 18.35
N TYR A 375 165.96 -18.52 17.44
CA TYR A 375 165.62 -18.75 16.04
C TYR A 375 166.81 -19.35 15.32
N SER A 376 166.58 -20.39 14.53
CA SER A 376 167.63 -21.07 13.76
C SER A 376 167.91 -20.34 12.45
N LEU A 377 169.17 -20.34 12.05
CA LEU A 377 169.60 -19.74 10.78
C LEU A 377 168.87 -20.46 9.64
N SER A 378 168.01 -19.75 8.94
CA SER A 378 167.29 -20.28 7.79
C SER A 378 168.18 -20.19 6.55
N HIS A 379 168.69 -18.99 6.27
CA HIS A 379 169.63 -18.75 5.18
C HIS A 379 170.44 -17.49 5.46
N TYR A 380 171.48 -17.24 4.68
CA TYR A 380 172.24 -16.00 4.73
C TYR A 380 172.60 -15.53 3.32
N THR A 381 172.88 -14.25 3.19
CA THR A 381 173.38 -13.63 1.97
C THR A 381 174.67 -12.88 2.27
N GLU A 382 175.66 -12.96 1.37
CA GLU A 382 176.88 -12.16 1.45
C GLU A 382 176.80 -11.00 0.46
N ASP A 383 177.16 -9.82 0.92
CA ASP A 383 177.22 -8.61 0.11
C ASP A 383 178.65 -8.31 -0.34
N VAL A 384 178.77 -7.72 -1.53
CA VAL A 384 180.03 -7.56 -2.29
C VAL A 384 181.09 -6.73 -1.54
N MET A 385 180.67 -5.93 -0.54
CA MET A 385 181.56 -5.12 0.31
C MET A 385 182.11 -5.86 1.54
N GLY A 386 181.87 -7.18 1.66
CA GLY A 386 182.43 -7.99 2.74
C GLY A 386 181.60 -8.01 4.03
N ALA A 387 180.27 -7.91 3.95
CA ALA A 387 179.36 -8.15 5.07
C ALA A 387 178.35 -9.27 4.73
N LYS A 388 177.93 -10.06 5.71
CA LYS A 388 176.99 -11.19 5.58
C LYS A 388 175.74 -10.92 6.41
N THR A 389 174.54 -10.99 5.80
CA THR A 389 173.25 -10.88 6.49
C THR A 389 172.64 -12.26 6.68
N CYS A 390 172.29 -12.58 7.91
CA CYS A 390 171.80 -13.87 8.36
C CYS A 390 170.29 -13.76 8.66
N TYR A 391 169.44 -14.56 8.02
CA TYR A 391 167.99 -14.59 8.22
C TYR A 391 167.56 -15.81 9.04
N TYR A 392 166.74 -15.60 10.05
CA TYR A 392 166.31 -16.60 11.01
C TYR A 392 164.78 -16.68 11.00
N GLY A 393 164.26 -17.85 10.63
CA GLY A 393 162.81 -18.07 10.49
C GLY A 393 162.14 -18.43 11.82
N TYR A 394 160.94 -17.90 12.04
CA TYR A 394 160.06 -18.31 13.14
C TYR A 394 158.60 -18.30 12.69
N THR A 395 157.76 -19.10 13.35
CA THR A 395 156.33 -19.22 13.02
C THR A 395 155.51 -18.74 14.21
N ILE A 396 154.52 -17.88 13.96
CA ILE A 396 153.51 -17.50 14.95
C ILE A 396 152.14 -17.98 14.49
N THR A 397 151.26 -18.20 15.45
CA THR A 397 149.87 -18.55 15.17
C THR A 397 149.02 -17.29 15.16
N GLU A 398 148.29 -17.05 14.08
CA GLU A 398 147.33 -15.95 13.95
C GLU A 398 145.89 -16.49 13.88
N ASN A 399 144.94 -15.71 14.40
CA ASN A 399 143.51 -16.04 14.37
C ASN A 399 142.81 -15.29 13.23
N ILE A 400 142.26 -16.02 12.26
CA ILE A 400 141.44 -15.44 11.19
C ILE A 400 139.95 -15.54 11.57
N ILE A 401 139.18 -14.47 11.32
CA ILE A 401 137.73 -14.41 11.54
C ILE A 401 137.00 -15.27 10.51
N ILE A 402 136.15 -16.20 10.98
CA ILE A 402 135.14 -16.85 10.14
C ILE A 402 133.87 -16.02 10.19
N THR A 403 133.46 -15.54 9.01
CA THR A 403 132.23 -14.78 8.84
C THR A 403 131.12 -15.68 8.30
N LYS A 404 129.92 -15.60 8.91
CA LYS A 404 128.68 -16.23 8.41
C LYS A 404 127.52 -15.24 8.45
N TYR A 405 126.36 -15.63 7.94
CA TYR A 405 125.15 -14.82 7.91
C TYR A 405 123.99 -15.51 8.64
N ARG A 406 123.17 -14.72 9.33
CA ARG A 406 121.98 -15.18 10.06
C ARG A 406 120.84 -14.17 9.99
N GLY A 407 119.61 -14.62 10.16
CA GLY A 407 118.44 -13.73 10.13
C GLY A 407 117.12 -14.45 9.92
N THR A 408 116.03 -13.68 9.96
CA THR A 408 114.68 -14.19 9.71
C THR A 408 114.33 -14.07 8.23
N VAL A 409 113.95 -15.18 7.62
CA VAL A 409 113.49 -15.25 6.24
C VAL A 409 112.00 -15.53 6.20
N THR A 410 111.32 -15.00 5.19
CA THR A 410 109.86 -15.11 5.05
C THR A 410 109.47 -15.85 3.78
N LYS A 411 108.41 -16.65 3.87
CA LYS A 411 107.72 -17.24 2.73
C LYS A 411 106.38 -16.53 2.60
N PRO A 412 106.09 -15.86 1.45
CA PRO A 412 104.86 -15.10 1.31
C PRO A 412 103.64 -16.02 1.39
N GLY A 413 102.58 -15.52 2.04
CA GLY A 413 101.30 -16.22 2.07
C GLY A 413 100.66 -16.27 0.68
N ILE A 414 99.87 -17.31 0.43
CA ILE A 414 99.15 -17.50 -0.82
C ILE A 414 97.65 -17.56 -0.48
N ASP A 415 96.87 -16.62 -1.03
CA ASP A 415 95.41 -16.64 -0.93
C ASP A 415 94.79 -16.98 -2.28
N THR A 416 94.18 -18.17 -2.37
CA THR A 416 93.47 -18.64 -3.56
C THR A 416 91.96 -18.69 -3.36
N ARG A 417 91.45 -18.14 -2.25
CA ARG A 417 90.03 -18.26 -1.90
C ARG A 417 89.16 -17.49 -2.90
N VAL A 418 88.20 -18.20 -3.48
CA VAL A 418 87.12 -17.63 -4.28
C VAL A 418 85.92 -17.45 -3.37
N TYR A 419 85.33 -16.26 -3.42
CA TYR A 419 84.19 -15.91 -2.58
C TYR A 419 82.92 -15.76 -3.40
N ALA A 420 81.80 -16.17 -2.79
CA ALA A 420 80.46 -15.84 -3.24
C ALA A 420 79.60 -15.45 -2.04
N TYR A 421 78.33 -15.14 -2.29
CA TYR A 421 77.39 -14.77 -1.26
C TYR A 421 76.27 -15.81 -1.13
N ARG A 422 75.87 -16.12 0.11
CA ARG A 422 74.76 -17.02 0.43
C ARG A 422 73.92 -16.48 1.57
N GLY A 423 72.67 -16.90 1.64
CA GLY A 423 71.78 -16.46 2.72
C GLY A 423 70.32 -16.63 2.39
N THR A 424 69.46 -16.26 3.35
CA THR A 424 68.01 -16.28 3.18
C THR A 424 67.53 -14.92 2.68
N VAL A 425 66.81 -14.92 1.57
CA VAL A 425 66.14 -13.72 1.03
C VAL A 425 64.64 -13.80 1.26
N LYS A 426 63.97 -12.65 1.38
CA LYS A 426 62.54 -12.58 1.68
C LYS A 426 61.80 -11.88 0.54
N LYS A 427 60.70 -12.48 0.10
CA LYS A 427 59.66 -11.80 -0.68
C LYS A 427 58.61 -11.28 0.31
N PRO A 428 58.38 -9.95 0.40
CA PRO A 428 57.42 -9.40 1.35
C PRO A 428 56.00 -9.86 1.00
N ALA A 429 55.13 -9.92 2.03
CA ALA A 429 53.72 -10.16 1.82
C ALA A 429 53.09 -8.98 1.09
N THR A 430 52.15 -9.24 0.19
CA THR A 430 51.37 -8.22 -0.51
C THR A 430 49.90 -8.48 -0.28
N ASP A 431 49.18 -7.49 0.26
CA ASP A 431 47.73 -7.54 0.43
C ASP A 431 47.09 -6.52 -0.49
N THR A 432 46.46 -7.00 -1.56
CA THR A 432 45.72 -6.16 -2.51
C THR A 432 44.21 -6.27 -2.30
N ARG A 433 43.76 -6.93 -1.22
CA ARG A 433 42.34 -7.19 -0.99
C ARG A 433 41.58 -5.88 -0.74
N ILE A 434 40.52 -5.70 -1.52
CA ILE A 434 39.50 -4.68 -1.31
C ILE A 434 38.31 -5.36 -0.65
N TYR A 435 37.82 -4.75 0.42
CA TYR A 435 36.70 -5.29 1.19
C TYR A 435 35.40 -4.57 0.85
N GLU A 436 34.33 -5.33 0.72
CA GLU A 436 32.97 -4.81 0.74
C GLU A 436 32.38 -5.00 2.14
N TYR A 437 31.71 -3.96 2.61
CA TYR A 437 30.96 -3.97 3.85
C TYR A 437 29.48 -4.02 3.52
N ILE A 438 28.76 -4.92 4.18
CA ILE A 438 27.34 -5.18 3.94
C ILE A 438 26.59 -4.97 5.26
N GLN A 439 25.66 -4.02 5.28
CA GLN A 439 24.80 -3.76 6.43
C GLN A 439 23.35 -4.10 6.10
N ASN A 440 22.77 -4.98 6.90
CA ASN A 440 21.34 -5.26 6.89
C ASN A 440 20.60 -4.29 7.80
N TYR A 441 19.41 -3.88 7.38
CA TYR A 441 18.48 -3.07 8.14
C TYR A 441 17.15 -3.79 8.24
N THR A 442 16.62 -3.93 9.45
CA THR A 442 15.34 -4.57 9.70
C THR A 442 14.40 -3.62 10.42
N GLY A 443 13.12 -3.78 10.19
CA GLY A 443 12.09 -2.99 10.85
C GLY A 443 10.71 -3.38 10.38
N THR A 444 9.71 -2.94 11.11
CA THR A 444 8.30 -3.09 10.73
C THR A 444 7.89 -1.86 9.95
N VAL A 445 7.38 -2.06 8.75
CA VAL A 445 6.83 -0.99 7.90
C VAL A 445 5.32 -1.08 7.92
N THR A 446 4.67 0.08 7.88
CA THR A 446 3.21 0.21 7.96
C THR A 446 2.66 0.80 6.67
N ARG A 447 1.52 0.28 6.24
CA ARG A 447 0.67 0.91 5.24
C ARG A 447 -0.58 1.39 5.95
N LEU A 448 -0.93 2.66 5.71
CA LEU A 448 -2.10 3.27 6.33
C LEU A 448 -3.38 2.70 5.74
N GLU A 449 -4.46 2.82 6.51
CA GLU A 449 -5.79 2.50 6.04
C GLU A 449 -6.13 3.38 4.84
N MET A 450 -6.66 2.76 3.78
CA MET A 450 -7.13 3.45 2.60
C MET A 450 -8.58 3.07 2.33
N ASP A 451 -9.47 4.07 2.40
CA ASP A 451 -10.86 3.90 2.00
C ASP A 451 -11.04 4.33 0.55
N THR A 452 -11.30 3.35 -0.32
CA THR A 452 -11.61 3.60 -1.74
C THR A 452 -13.09 3.44 -2.04
N ARG A 453 -13.94 3.23 -1.02
CA ARG A 453 -15.37 2.96 -1.19
C ARG A 453 -16.06 4.19 -1.76
N ILE A 454 -16.77 3.98 -2.86
CA ILE A 454 -17.65 4.96 -3.48
C ILE A 454 -19.09 4.50 -3.25
N TYR A 455 -19.89 5.38 -2.68
CA TYR A 455 -21.31 5.14 -2.45
C TYR A 455 -22.14 5.85 -3.52
N LYS A 456 -23.17 5.16 -4.02
CA LYS A 456 -24.18 5.71 -4.94
C LYS A 456 -25.57 5.34 -4.41
N TYR A 457 -26.60 5.81 -5.10
CA TYR A 457 -27.98 5.52 -4.78
C TYR A 457 -28.64 4.62 -5.82
N ARG A 458 -29.52 3.73 -5.35
CA ARG A 458 -30.34 2.85 -6.19
C ARG A 458 -31.73 2.66 -5.60
N GLY A 459 -32.69 2.26 -6.42
CA GLY A 459 -34.04 2.01 -5.93
C GLY A 459 -35.08 1.96 -7.04
N LYS A 460 -36.31 1.63 -6.65
CA LYS A 460 -37.47 1.72 -7.53
C LYS A 460 -37.97 3.16 -7.58
N VAL A 461 -38.26 3.64 -8.78
CA VAL A 461 -38.86 4.95 -9.02
C VAL A 461 -40.16 4.77 -9.79
N ILE A 462 -41.13 5.64 -9.54
CA ILE A 462 -42.50 5.51 -10.03
C ILE A 462 -42.85 6.75 -10.83
N ARG A 463 -43.43 6.54 -12.02
CA ARG A 463 -44.15 7.57 -12.77
C ARG A 463 -45.65 7.37 -12.52
N PRO A 464 -46.35 8.34 -11.92
CA PRO A 464 -47.76 8.19 -11.58
C PRO A 464 -48.63 8.08 -12.84
N ALA A 465 -49.78 7.43 -12.69
CA ALA A 465 -50.80 7.43 -13.74
C ALA A 465 -51.36 8.85 -13.92
N SER A 466 -51.63 9.21 -15.17
CA SER A 466 -52.24 10.49 -15.52
C SER A 466 -53.29 10.25 -16.60
N ASP A 467 -54.54 10.59 -16.28
CA ASP A 467 -55.66 10.55 -17.20
C ASP A 467 -56.11 11.97 -17.53
N SER A 468 -55.88 12.38 -18.77
CA SER A 468 -56.22 13.71 -19.29
C SER A 468 -57.36 13.65 -20.31
N ARG A 469 -58.02 12.49 -20.46
CA ARG A 469 -59.04 12.28 -21.48
C ARG A 469 -60.23 13.20 -21.26
N THR A 470 -60.65 13.87 -22.33
CA THR A 470 -61.86 14.69 -22.38
C THR A 470 -62.89 14.04 -23.28
N TYR A 471 -64.17 14.25 -22.95
CA TYR A 471 -65.29 13.61 -23.62
C TYR A 471 -66.34 14.66 -23.99
N GLU A 472 -67.00 14.47 -25.12
CA GLU A 472 -68.19 15.23 -25.52
C GLU A 472 -69.39 14.30 -25.68
N ASP A 473 -70.54 14.78 -25.23
CA ASP A 473 -71.80 14.05 -25.22
C ASP A 473 -72.73 14.57 -26.32
N TYR A 474 -73.26 13.65 -27.14
CA TYR A 474 -74.22 13.94 -28.19
C TYR A 474 -75.63 13.51 -27.78
N TYR A 475 -76.60 14.34 -28.15
CA TYR A 475 -78.02 14.18 -27.87
C TYR A 475 -78.80 13.95 -29.18
N GLN A 476 -79.82 13.09 -29.12
CA GLN A 476 -80.75 12.84 -30.21
C GLN A 476 -82.14 12.56 -29.63
N TYR A 477 -83.18 13.02 -30.32
CA TYR A 477 -84.58 12.88 -29.87
C TYR A 477 -85.40 12.18 -30.94
N GLU A 478 -86.32 11.29 -30.54
CA GLU A 478 -87.34 10.71 -31.40
C GLU A 478 -88.70 11.36 -31.05
N LEU A 479 -89.27 12.04 -32.03
CA LEU A 479 -90.45 12.86 -31.88
C LEU A 479 -91.64 12.21 -32.56
N ASN A 480 -92.75 12.14 -31.85
CA ASN A 480 -94.02 11.63 -32.33
C ASN A 480 -95.04 12.77 -32.41
N PHE A 481 -95.44 13.10 -33.62
CA PHE A 481 -96.43 14.14 -33.94
C PHE A 481 -97.80 13.47 -34.09
N GLN A 482 -98.80 13.97 -33.38
CA GLN A 482 -100.20 13.59 -33.54
C GLN A 482 -100.97 14.72 -34.24
N TYR A 483 -101.72 14.40 -35.29
CA TYR A 483 -102.34 15.40 -36.15
C TYR A 483 -103.59 14.91 -36.89
N MET A 484 -104.36 15.86 -37.46
CA MET A 484 -105.51 15.62 -38.32
C MET A 484 -105.31 16.22 -39.71
#